data_AF-A0A1H9YLQ0-F1
#
_entry.id   AF-A0A1H9YLQ0-F1
#
_cell.length_a   1.000
_cell.length_b   1.000
_cell.length_c   1.000
_cell.angle_alpha   90.00
_cell.angle_beta   90.00
_cell.angle_gamma   90.00
#
_symmetry.space_group_name_H-M   'P 1'
#
loop_
_entity.id
_entity.type
_entity.pdbx_description
1 polymer ?
#
loop_
_entity_poly.entity_id
_entity_poly.type
_entity_poly.pdbx_seq_one_letter_code
_entity_poly.pdbx_strand_id
1 'polypeptide(L)'
;MRLCVRLWVLRQQPFAATVDSVNTDNLAVPPVEGKTLIYTDTAGTASFGWLDPVNDSGEIGLGISVYNEAFNGTIDEQVYQFAGCIMAQPDLEVNCQAPGDSGKRFKLKTTETNGPIDLVFNVSADDASKLYRVIGKFSNLTDTTNLVEGGLKAFRIETGFGVGNDFTPSSAEDGLSFGMAADGASKLSIGPIGKYPGGLFGGSRVEGLPFFSTSIAAFTEGTTASDEDTMETDGVIPVEYSELFGDWNALANVPTGWFIDHDGNPANDSILLAWNDGTDWQTNEKTFEAVDIEAILLAGGTETAPATIYDPNGTSFDAEGENTTIYDLSNVRPVVDTLDEGDPDNIAPAALSLSKLLASELYDGTFRVLIDGEAVTIADFETWADNPPTVEDTTDGSTLATWLPDAGDEGLYELADGSTMTLEDMNEMINASEGELVRVAGYVQGPVEDLANVNLNTTISVTDTASWPTCTSDGTETSCTFTMRVTGLNELVDDPAIPATPATPASRSSSSGGGCTVGGPGSPFDPVLPGMVLLALAGLWARKRRADA
;
A
#
# COMPACT_ATOMS: atom_id res chain seq x y z
N MET A 1 -23.11 30.01 65.52
CA MET A 1 -22.90 30.49 64.14
C MET A 1 -21.42 30.35 63.81
N ARG A 2 -21.00 29.22 63.24
CA ARG A 2 -19.70 29.03 62.59
C ARG A 2 -19.98 28.24 61.33
N LEU A 3 -19.93 28.95 60.21
CA LEU A 3 -20.21 28.45 58.88
C LEU A 3 -19.01 27.61 58.44
N CYS A 4 -19.24 26.32 58.20
CA CYS A 4 -18.25 25.43 57.60
C CYS A 4 -18.37 25.60 56.08
N VAL A 5 -17.44 26.33 55.48
CA VAL A 5 -17.31 26.38 54.02
C VAL A 5 -16.59 25.10 53.60
N ARG A 6 -17.34 24.15 53.03
CA ARG A 6 -16.78 23.06 52.24
C ARG A 6 -16.24 23.67 50.96
N LEU A 7 -14.92 23.83 50.91
CA LEU A 7 -14.19 24.06 49.67
C LEU A 7 -14.32 22.76 48.85
N TRP A 8 -15.17 22.78 47.82
CA TRP A 8 -15.12 21.77 46.78
C TRP A 8 -13.81 21.99 46.03
N VAL A 9 -12.80 21.16 46.32
CA VAL A 9 -11.70 20.95 45.38
C VAL A 9 -12.32 20.17 44.23
N LEU A 10 -12.62 20.85 43.12
CA LEU A 10 -12.71 20.16 41.84
C LEU A 10 -11.35 19.49 41.64
N ARG A 11 -11.28 18.17 41.80
CA ARG A 11 -10.20 17.41 41.18
C ARG A 11 -10.34 17.68 39.69
N GLN A 12 -9.34 18.33 39.08
CA GLN A 12 -9.12 18.15 37.65
C GLN A 12 -8.94 16.63 37.47
N GLN A 13 -9.90 16.01 36.79
CA GLN A 13 -9.72 14.65 36.31
C GLN A 13 -8.54 14.70 35.34
N PRO A 14 -7.57 13.78 35.41
CA PRO A 14 -6.62 13.61 34.32
C PRO A 14 -7.46 13.27 33.08
N PHE A 15 -7.42 14.12 32.06
CA PHE A 15 -7.95 13.74 30.76
C PHE A 15 -6.86 12.86 30.15
N ALA A 16 -7.23 11.68 29.70
CA ALA A 16 -6.53 10.92 28.70
C ALA A 16 -7.45 10.82 27.48
N ALA A 17 -7.18 9.95 26.50
CA ALA A 17 -8.05 9.91 25.32
C ALA A 17 -8.10 8.57 24.59
N THR A 18 -9.28 8.27 24.06
CA THR A 18 -9.55 7.14 23.15
C THR A 18 -9.68 7.69 21.74
N VAL A 19 -8.97 7.10 20.79
CA VAL A 19 -9.26 7.33 19.37
C VAL A 19 -10.50 6.51 19.02
N ASP A 20 -11.60 7.21 18.71
CA ASP A 20 -12.90 6.57 18.53
C ASP A 20 -13.11 6.10 17.08
N SER A 21 -12.78 6.96 16.13
CA SER A 21 -13.03 6.72 14.71
C SER A 21 -12.20 7.63 13.82
N VAL A 22 -12.16 7.31 12.54
CA VAL A 22 -11.76 8.25 11.48
C VAL A 22 -12.85 9.33 11.39
N ASN A 23 -12.45 10.60 11.34
CA ASN A 23 -13.34 11.71 11.06
C ASN A 23 -13.51 11.84 9.54
N THR A 24 -14.75 12.03 9.09
CA THR A 24 -15.12 12.01 7.68
C THR A 24 -15.37 13.39 7.08
N ASP A 25 -15.20 14.47 7.85
CA ASP A 25 -15.59 15.83 7.45
C ASP A 25 -14.75 16.37 6.29
N ASN A 26 -13.51 15.87 6.13
CA ASN A 26 -12.65 16.18 4.99
C ASN A 26 -12.50 15.00 4.02
N LEU A 27 -13.39 14.00 4.05
CA LEU A 27 -13.35 12.84 3.17
C LEU A 27 -14.49 12.86 2.15
N ALA A 28 -14.24 12.32 0.95
CA ALA A 28 -15.31 12.01 0.01
C ALA A 28 -16.10 10.80 0.50
N VAL A 29 -17.28 11.03 1.08
CA VAL A 29 -18.19 9.99 1.56
C VAL A 29 -19.56 10.17 0.90
N PRO A 30 -20.04 9.20 0.07
CA PRO A 30 -19.35 7.96 -0.31
C PRO A 30 -18.12 8.20 -1.23
N PRO A 31 -17.26 7.19 -1.40
CA PRO A 31 -16.15 7.24 -2.36
C PRO A 31 -16.61 7.65 -3.77
N VAL A 32 -15.75 8.37 -4.48
CA VAL A 32 -16.01 8.88 -5.83
C VAL A 32 -14.99 8.27 -6.78
N GLU A 33 -15.44 7.68 -7.88
CA GLU A 33 -14.56 7.06 -8.89
C GLU A 33 -13.58 6.03 -8.28
N GLY A 34 -14.06 5.21 -7.35
CA GLY A 34 -13.25 4.19 -6.68
C GLY A 34 -12.24 4.76 -5.67
N LYS A 35 -12.39 6.01 -5.22
CA LYS A 35 -11.44 6.69 -4.33
C LYS A 35 -12.14 7.37 -3.17
N THR A 36 -11.61 7.20 -1.96
CA THR A 36 -11.93 8.10 -0.83
C THR A 36 -10.96 9.28 -0.90
N LEU A 37 -11.33 10.35 -1.62
CA LEU A 37 -10.52 11.57 -1.68
C LEU A 37 -10.38 12.18 -0.28
N ILE A 38 -9.16 12.63 0.05
CA ILE A 38 -8.87 13.36 1.29
C ILE A 38 -8.68 14.83 0.92
N TYR A 39 -9.61 15.66 1.36
CA TYR A 39 -9.63 17.07 1.02
C TYR A 39 -8.74 17.90 1.94
N THR A 40 -8.14 18.93 1.37
CA THR A 40 -7.33 19.93 2.08
C THR A 40 -8.18 20.91 2.90
N ASP A 41 -9.50 20.85 2.77
CA ASP A 41 -10.46 21.59 3.56
C ASP A 41 -11.77 20.80 3.73
N THR A 42 -12.60 21.23 4.68
CA THR A 42 -13.92 20.61 4.93
C THR A 42 -14.98 21.01 3.89
N ALA A 43 -14.66 21.90 2.96
CA ALA A 43 -15.55 22.28 1.87
C ALA A 43 -15.38 21.37 0.63
N GLY A 44 -14.35 20.53 0.62
CA GLY A 44 -14.06 19.58 -0.46
C GLY A 44 -13.47 20.23 -1.70
N THR A 45 -12.69 21.30 -1.57
CA THR A 45 -12.27 22.10 -2.76
C THR A 45 -11.07 21.54 -3.52
N ALA A 46 -10.12 20.92 -2.82
CA ALA A 46 -8.91 20.34 -3.38
C ALA A 46 -8.46 19.12 -2.57
N SER A 47 -7.67 18.24 -3.19
CA SER A 47 -7.15 17.01 -2.59
C SER A 47 -5.76 16.73 -3.14
N PHE A 48 -4.86 16.24 -2.27
CA PHE A 48 -3.49 15.84 -2.63
C PHE A 48 -3.27 14.33 -2.56
N GLY A 49 -4.33 13.59 -2.27
CA GLY A 49 -4.26 12.15 -2.15
C GLY A 49 -5.57 11.52 -1.71
N TRP A 50 -5.57 10.20 -1.67
CA TRP A 50 -6.78 9.41 -1.41
C TRP A 50 -6.45 8.08 -0.74
N LEU A 51 -7.49 7.47 -0.16
CA LEU A 51 -7.46 6.11 0.36
C LEU A 51 -8.19 5.18 -0.59
N ASP A 52 -7.61 3.99 -0.80
CA ASP A 52 -8.29 2.90 -1.49
C ASP A 52 -9.49 2.43 -0.65
N PRO A 53 -10.74 2.62 -1.12
CA PRO A 53 -11.92 2.34 -0.32
C PRO A 53 -12.24 0.85 -0.23
N VAL A 54 -11.64 0.02 -1.08
CA VAL A 54 -11.95 -1.41 -1.17
C VAL A 54 -11.03 -2.19 -0.24
N ASN A 55 -11.61 -2.96 0.68
CA ASN A 55 -10.85 -3.91 1.48
C ASN A 55 -10.54 -5.19 0.70
N ASP A 56 -9.68 -6.05 1.23
CA ASP A 56 -9.29 -7.31 0.57
C ASP A 56 -10.45 -8.30 0.40
N SER A 57 -11.60 -8.08 1.04
CA SER A 57 -12.83 -8.85 0.83
C SER A 57 -13.72 -8.28 -0.29
N GLY A 58 -13.27 -7.22 -0.97
CA GLY A 58 -14.03 -6.53 -2.04
C GLY A 58 -15.11 -5.58 -1.52
N GLU A 59 -15.19 -5.34 -0.21
CA GLU A 59 -16.19 -4.45 0.36
C GLU A 59 -15.75 -2.99 0.29
N ILE A 60 -16.63 -2.13 -0.23
CA ILE A 60 -16.41 -0.69 -0.36
C ILE A 60 -16.71 0.00 0.98
N GLY A 61 -15.71 0.65 1.55
CA GLY A 61 -15.79 1.46 2.77
C GLY A 61 -15.00 2.76 2.66
N LEU A 62 -14.35 3.16 3.75
CA LEU A 62 -13.45 4.33 3.75
C LEU A 62 -12.02 3.99 3.30
N GLY A 63 -11.62 2.71 3.45
CA GLY A 63 -10.24 2.26 3.24
C GLY A 63 -9.36 2.27 4.49
N ILE A 64 -9.86 2.84 5.59
CA ILE A 64 -9.17 2.99 6.87
C ILE A 64 -10.18 2.91 8.02
N SER A 65 -9.76 2.36 9.15
CA SER A 65 -10.58 2.26 10.35
C SER A 65 -9.73 2.29 11.63
N VAL A 66 -10.39 2.54 12.76
CA VAL A 66 -9.81 2.49 14.10
C VAL A 66 -10.39 1.28 14.84
N TYR A 67 -9.53 0.40 15.32
CA TYR A 67 -9.91 -0.76 16.11
C TYR A 67 -9.36 -0.62 17.51
N ASN A 68 -10.23 -0.52 18.51
CA ASN A 68 -9.87 -0.46 19.93
C ASN A 68 -9.70 -1.88 20.52
N GLU A 69 -8.96 -2.74 19.81
CA GLU A 69 -8.62 -4.09 20.22
C GLU A 69 -7.25 -4.08 20.92
N ALA A 70 -7.24 -4.10 22.26
CA ALA A 70 -5.99 -4.04 23.00
C ALA A 70 -5.13 -5.29 22.78
N PHE A 71 -3.83 -5.10 22.55
CA PHE A 71 -2.88 -6.18 22.34
C PHE A 71 -1.47 -5.83 22.84
N ASN A 72 -0.65 -6.85 23.05
CA ASN A 72 0.77 -6.68 23.36
C ASN A 72 1.59 -6.81 22.08
N GLY A 73 2.44 -5.83 21.81
CA GLY A 73 3.47 -5.91 20.76
C GLY A 73 4.86 -5.95 21.38
N THR A 74 5.77 -6.68 20.76
CA THR A 74 7.19 -6.67 21.15
C THR A 74 7.98 -5.86 20.14
N ILE A 75 8.75 -4.88 20.61
CA ILE A 75 9.65 -4.03 19.82
C ILE A 75 10.98 -4.03 20.57
N ASP A 76 12.07 -4.44 19.91
CA ASP A 76 13.42 -4.53 20.49
C ASP A 76 13.45 -5.26 21.85
N GLU A 77 12.82 -6.45 21.88
CA GLU A 77 12.67 -7.29 23.09
C GLU A 77 11.85 -6.66 24.23
N GLN A 78 11.31 -5.46 24.05
CA GLN A 78 10.43 -4.78 25.02
C GLN A 78 8.96 -4.98 24.66
N VAL A 79 8.13 -5.21 25.67
CA VAL A 79 6.69 -5.38 25.50
C VAL A 79 5.99 -4.03 25.68
N TYR A 80 5.26 -3.62 24.65
CA TYR A 80 4.40 -2.44 24.66
C TYR A 80 2.93 -2.87 24.66
N GLN A 81 2.11 -2.14 25.42
CA GLN A 81 0.66 -2.34 25.46
C GLN A 81 0.00 -1.35 24.51
N PHE A 82 -0.57 -1.87 23.43
CA PHE A 82 -1.36 -1.10 22.50
C PHE A 82 -2.83 -1.14 22.93
N ALA A 83 -3.48 0.01 22.94
CA ALA A 83 -4.92 0.13 23.14
C ALA A 83 -5.73 -0.29 21.91
N GLY A 84 -5.07 -0.31 20.75
CA GLY A 84 -5.69 -0.61 19.47
C GLY A 84 -4.77 -0.34 18.30
N CYS A 85 -5.36 -0.26 17.12
CA CYS A 85 -4.66 0.03 15.88
C CYS A 85 -5.50 0.89 14.93
N ILE A 86 -4.80 1.62 14.06
CA ILE A 86 -5.33 2.35 12.93
C ILE A 86 -4.79 1.66 11.69
N MET A 87 -5.68 1.04 10.93
CA MET A 87 -5.30 0.14 9.85
C MET A 87 -6.33 0.19 8.73
N ALA A 88 -6.22 -0.67 7.70
CA ALA A 88 -7.26 -0.79 6.68
C ALA A 88 -8.64 -1.09 7.32
N GLN A 89 -9.69 -1.17 6.53
CA GLN A 89 -11.02 -1.57 7.00
C GLN A 89 -11.30 -3.08 6.79
N PRO A 90 -10.54 -4.05 7.31
CA PRO A 90 -10.97 -5.44 7.27
C PRO A 90 -11.86 -5.73 8.49
N ASP A 91 -12.90 -6.53 8.34
CA ASP A 91 -13.73 -7.00 9.47
C ASP A 91 -13.36 -8.47 9.76
N LEU A 92 -12.13 -8.68 10.23
CA LEU A 92 -11.58 -10.00 10.56
C LEU A 92 -11.94 -10.39 11.99
N GLU A 93 -11.81 -11.68 12.33
CA GLU A 93 -12.00 -12.17 13.69
C GLU A 93 -11.03 -11.50 14.70
N VAL A 94 -9.83 -11.14 14.24
CA VAL A 94 -8.85 -10.34 14.99
C VAL A 94 -8.16 -9.36 14.03
N ASN A 95 -8.34 -8.06 14.25
CA ASN A 95 -7.88 -7.03 13.31
C ASN A 95 -6.44 -6.59 13.61
N CYS A 96 -6.18 -6.11 14.83
CA CYS A 96 -4.87 -5.51 15.14
C CYS A 96 -3.70 -6.51 15.14
N GLN A 97 -4.01 -7.79 15.33
CA GLN A 97 -3.04 -8.90 15.27
C GLN A 97 -3.24 -9.78 14.03
N ALA A 98 -3.98 -9.31 13.03
CA ALA A 98 -4.15 -10.01 11.77
C ALA A 98 -2.77 -10.39 11.20
N PRO A 99 -2.64 -11.58 10.58
CA PRO A 99 -1.38 -12.04 10.00
C PRO A 99 -0.86 -11.06 8.93
N GLY A 100 0.36 -11.27 8.48
CA GLY A 100 0.78 -10.62 7.25
C GLY A 100 -0.12 -11.03 6.08
N ASP A 101 -0.16 -10.20 5.04
CA ASP A 101 -0.94 -10.47 3.83
C ASP A 101 -2.46 -10.59 4.02
N SER A 102 -2.98 -9.98 5.09
CA SER A 102 -4.40 -9.96 5.44
C SER A 102 -5.13 -8.68 4.97
N GLY A 103 -4.49 -7.87 4.13
CA GLY A 103 -5.03 -6.57 3.76
C GLY A 103 -4.98 -5.50 4.82
N LYS A 104 -4.33 -5.76 5.95
CA LYS A 104 -4.36 -4.85 7.10
C LYS A 104 -3.79 -3.46 6.86
N ARG A 105 -3.05 -3.20 5.78
CA ARG A 105 -2.46 -1.88 5.51
C ARG A 105 -3.46 -1.02 4.77
N PHE A 106 -3.87 0.10 5.36
CA PHE A 106 -4.62 1.09 4.57
C PHE A 106 -3.71 1.59 3.46
N LYS A 107 -4.26 1.80 2.25
CA LYS A 107 -3.48 2.22 1.08
C LYS A 107 -3.68 3.72 0.88
N LEU A 108 -2.70 4.52 1.27
CA LEU A 108 -2.69 5.97 1.11
C LEU A 108 -1.89 6.34 -0.12
N LYS A 109 -2.49 7.08 -1.06
CA LYS A 109 -1.85 7.44 -2.32
C LYS A 109 -1.66 8.94 -2.39
N THR A 110 -0.43 9.41 -2.57
CA THR A 110 -0.14 10.82 -2.85
C THR A 110 -0.12 11.09 -4.34
N THR A 111 -0.70 12.20 -4.76
CA THR A 111 -0.67 12.69 -6.14
C THR A 111 0.18 13.93 -6.31
N GLU A 112 0.74 14.47 -5.22
CA GLU A 112 1.43 15.76 -5.20
C GLU A 112 2.74 15.69 -4.44
N THR A 113 3.79 16.27 -5.01
CA THR A 113 5.06 16.46 -4.32
C THR A 113 4.93 17.58 -3.29
N ASN A 114 5.34 17.33 -2.04
CA ASN A 114 5.18 18.23 -0.89
C ASN A 114 3.71 18.58 -0.58
N GLY A 115 2.74 17.87 -1.15
CA GLY A 115 1.32 18.02 -0.84
C GLY A 115 0.95 17.21 0.41
N PRO A 116 0.56 17.86 1.52
CA PRO A 116 0.17 17.16 2.74
C PRO A 116 -1.19 16.45 2.58
N ILE A 117 -1.30 15.26 3.15
CA ILE A 117 -2.54 14.50 3.26
C ILE A 117 -2.92 14.44 4.74
N ASP A 118 -4.09 14.97 5.09
CA ASP A 118 -4.53 15.13 6.48
C ASP A 118 -5.62 14.11 6.85
N LEU A 119 -5.24 13.10 7.64
CA LEU A 119 -6.14 12.11 8.20
C LEU A 119 -6.59 12.57 9.59
N VAL A 120 -7.88 12.88 9.74
CA VAL A 120 -8.44 13.41 10.99
C VAL A 120 -9.08 12.28 11.79
N PHE A 121 -8.89 12.28 13.11
CA PHE A 121 -9.45 11.28 14.01
C PHE A 121 -10.29 11.91 15.11
N ASN A 122 -11.43 11.30 15.40
CA ASN A 122 -12.28 11.66 16.53
C ASN A 122 -11.71 11.04 17.81
N VAL A 123 -11.71 11.83 18.88
CA VAL A 123 -11.17 11.45 20.17
C VAL A 123 -12.15 11.77 21.29
N SER A 124 -12.39 10.80 22.15
CA SER A 124 -13.13 10.96 23.38
C SER A 124 -12.16 11.03 24.56
N ALA A 125 -12.47 11.88 25.54
CA ALA A 125 -11.70 11.93 26.77
C ALA A 125 -11.83 10.62 27.58
N ASP A 126 -10.70 10.10 28.07
CA ASP A 126 -10.59 8.90 28.91
C ASP A 126 -9.71 9.19 30.16
N ASP A 127 -9.32 8.19 30.96
CA ASP A 127 -8.53 8.35 32.20
C ASP A 127 -7.12 7.71 32.16
N ALA A 128 -6.73 7.08 31.03
CA ALA A 128 -5.41 6.47 30.82
C ALA A 128 -4.79 6.81 29.46
N SER A 129 -3.47 7.08 29.43
CA SER A 129 -2.68 7.22 28.20
C SER A 129 -2.82 5.98 27.31
N LYS A 130 -3.06 6.20 26.01
CA LYS A 130 -3.26 5.12 25.04
C LYS A 130 -2.27 5.19 23.91
N LEU A 131 -1.77 4.03 23.52
CA LEU A 131 -0.86 3.86 22.39
C LEU A 131 -1.56 3.06 21.30
N TYR A 132 -1.54 3.56 20.07
CA TYR A 132 -2.13 2.94 18.89
C TYR A 132 -1.05 2.60 17.88
N ARG A 133 -1.15 1.42 17.27
CA ARG A 133 -0.30 1.06 16.13
C ARG A 133 -0.93 1.57 14.85
N VAL A 134 -0.16 2.22 13.98
CA VAL A 134 -0.61 2.69 12.67
C VAL A 134 0.03 1.84 11.58
N ILE A 135 -0.78 1.18 10.74
CA ILE A 135 -0.31 0.26 9.72
C ILE A 135 -0.85 0.68 8.35
N GLY A 136 0.03 1.15 7.47
CA GLY A 136 -0.35 1.67 6.16
C GLY A 136 0.65 1.33 5.07
N LYS A 137 0.27 1.63 3.83
CA LYS A 137 1.11 1.63 2.63
C LYS A 137 0.99 3.03 2.02
N PHE A 138 2.11 3.71 1.84
CA PHE A 138 2.17 5.02 1.19
C PHE A 138 2.67 4.85 -0.23
N SER A 139 1.86 5.26 -1.19
CA SER A 139 2.10 5.04 -2.62
C SER A 139 2.35 6.36 -3.34
N ASN A 140 3.42 6.39 -4.13
CA ASN A 140 3.76 7.53 -4.97
C ASN A 140 2.98 7.47 -6.30
N LEU A 141 1.93 8.28 -6.43
CA LEU A 141 1.14 8.46 -7.66
C LEU A 141 1.32 9.88 -8.22
N THR A 142 2.44 10.55 -7.90
CA THR A 142 2.78 11.84 -8.51
C THR A 142 2.93 11.69 -10.02
N ASP A 143 2.50 12.68 -10.78
CA ASP A 143 2.65 12.70 -12.23
C ASP A 143 3.34 13.98 -12.71
N THR A 144 3.68 14.04 -14.00
CA THR A 144 4.37 15.19 -14.60
C THR A 144 3.67 16.54 -14.44
N THR A 145 2.39 16.58 -14.05
CA THR A 145 1.61 17.81 -13.84
C THR A 145 1.71 18.34 -12.40
N ASN A 146 2.08 17.46 -11.47
CA ASN A 146 2.08 17.68 -10.02
C ASN A 146 3.47 17.50 -9.37
N LEU A 147 4.48 17.23 -10.19
CA LEU A 147 5.88 17.19 -9.78
C LEU A 147 6.42 18.62 -9.59
N VAL A 148 6.85 18.92 -8.37
CA VAL A 148 7.87 19.95 -8.12
C VAL A 148 9.23 19.39 -8.57
N GLU A 149 10.21 20.24 -8.93
CA GLU A 149 11.51 19.78 -9.46
C GLU A 149 12.15 18.71 -8.53
N GLY A 150 12.39 17.51 -9.08
CA GLY A 150 12.90 16.34 -8.33
C GLY A 150 11.80 15.32 -7.97
N GLY A 151 12.12 14.02 -8.04
CA GLY A 151 11.21 12.95 -7.59
C GLY A 151 11.08 12.93 -6.07
N LEU A 152 10.16 12.12 -5.53
CA LEU A 152 10.09 11.90 -4.08
C LEU A 152 11.37 11.20 -3.59
N LYS A 153 11.85 11.63 -2.43
CA LYS A 153 13.06 11.14 -1.76
C LYS A 153 12.85 10.80 -0.30
N ALA A 154 11.76 11.29 0.27
CA ALA A 154 11.47 11.20 1.68
C ALA A 154 9.97 11.29 1.92
N PHE A 155 9.59 11.06 3.17
CA PHE A 155 8.27 11.39 3.66
C PHE A 155 8.35 11.88 5.10
N ARG A 156 7.33 12.65 5.48
CA ARG A 156 7.13 13.13 6.84
C ARG A 156 5.74 12.74 7.31
N ILE A 157 5.65 12.32 8.57
CA ILE A 157 4.42 12.12 9.31
C ILE A 157 4.42 13.11 10.48
N GLU A 158 3.39 13.95 10.56
CA GLU A 158 3.22 14.95 11.63
C GLU A 158 1.91 14.69 12.36
N THR A 159 1.88 15.05 13.63
CA THR A 159 0.66 15.13 14.41
C THR A 159 0.29 16.60 14.69
N GLY A 160 -1.00 16.91 14.77
CA GLY A 160 -1.46 18.27 15.00
C GLY A 160 -2.97 18.43 14.91
N PHE A 161 -3.42 19.64 14.56
CA PHE A 161 -4.83 20.03 14.58
C PHE A 161 -5.22 20.79 13.32
N GLY A 162 -6.41 20.52 12.78
CA GLY A 162 -6.90 21.18 11.56
C GLY A 162 -6.42 20.49 10.29
N VAL A 163 -6.79 21.03 9.13
CA VAL A 163 -6.46 20.47 7.81
C VAL A 163 -5.96 21.56 6.87
N GLY A 164 -5.22 21.17 5.84
CA GLY A 164 -4.69 22.05 4.81
C GLY A 164 -3.86 23.20 5.40
N ASN A 165 -4.20 24.42 4.98
CA ASN A 165 -3.53 25.65 5.44
C ASN A 165 -3.88 26.03 6.89
N ASP A 166 -4.95 25.45 7.44
CA ASP A 166 -5.36 25.68 8.83
C ASP A 166 -4.74 24.64 9.78
N PHE A 167 -3.95 23.69 9.26
CA PHE A 167 -3.19 22.75 10.08
C PHE A 167 -2.19 23.48 10.96
N THR A 168 -2.22 23.16 12.24
CA THR A 168 -1.28 23.63 13.25
C THR A 168 -0.59 22.40 13.83
N PRO A 169 0.74 22.27 13.70
CA PRO A 169 1.48 21.19 14.33
C PRO A 169 1.20 21.11 15.83
N SER A 170 1.19 19.88 16.34
CA SER A 170 1.23 19.58 17.77
C SER A 170 2.45 20.23 18.43
N SER A 171 2.39 20.41 19.74
CA SER A 171 3.51 20.94 20.51
C SER A 171 3.84 20.03 21.67
N ALA A 172 5.12 19.94 22.00
CA ALA A 172 5.60 19.11 23.10
C ALA A 172 4.77 19.25 24.38
N GLU A 173 4.52 18.11 25.03
CA GLU A 173 3.72 17.98 26.25
C GLU A 173 2.22 18.33 26.11
N ASP A 174 1.68 18.47 24.88
CA ASP A 174 0.24 18.66 24.67
C ASP A 174 -0.56 17.36 24.68
N GLY A 175 0.12 16.24 24.91
CA GLY A 175 -0.46 14.94 25.10
C GLY A 175 -0.68 14.12 23.83
N LEU A 176 -0.31 14.65 22.66
CA LEU A 176 -0.17 13.91 21.41
C LEU A 176 1.32 13.63 21.15
N SER A 177 1.65 12.46 20.59
CA SER A 177 3.00 12.15 20.09
C SER A 177 3.01 10.84 19.31
N PHE A 178 4.15 10.46 18.74
CA PHE A 178 4.40 9.11 18.21
C PHE A 178 4.78 8.09 19.30
N GLY A 179 4.71 8.46 20.59
CA GLY A 179 5.24 7.65 21.68
C GLY A 179 6.77 7.53 21.65
N MET A 180 7.34 7.12 22.78
CA MET A 180 8.79 6.96 22.93
C MET A 180 9.15 5.51 23.20
N ALA A 181 10.26 5.06 22.63
CA ALA A 181 10.88 3.80 22.96
C ALA A 181 11.40 3.80 24.41
N ALA A 182 11.70 2.61 24.93
CA ALA A 182 12.15 2.41 26.31
C ALA A 182 13.45 3.15 26.66
N ASP A 183 14.25 3.53 25.66
CA ASP A 183 15.44 4.37 25.82
C ASP A 183 15.12 5.85 26.14
N GLY A 184 13.87 6.26 25.92
CA GLY A 184 13.40 7.64 26.07
C GLY A 184 14.04 8.62 25.09
N ALA A 185 14.73 8.12 24.05
CA ALA A 185 15.52 8.91 23.11
C ALA A 185 15.02 8.74 21.66
N SER A 186 14.36 7.63 21.36
CA SER A 186 13.85 7.31 20.02
C SER A 186 12.33 7.26 20.03
N LYS A 187 11.69 7.68 18.94
CA LYS A 187 10.23 7.51 18.78
C LYS A 187 9.88 6.04 18.58
N LEU A 188 8.68 5.67 19.03
CA LEU A 188 8.23 4.29 18.90
C LEU A 188 7.72 4.00 17.48
N SER A 189 8.42 3.11 16.77
CA SER A 189 7.98 2.51 15.51
C SER A 189 8.18 1.00 15.57
N ILE A 190 7.40 0.24 14.80
CA ILE A 190 7.54 -1.21 14.74
C ILE A 190 8.39 -1.53 13.50
N GLY A 191 9.70 -1.68 13.71
CA GLY A 191 10.67 -1.76 12.63
C GLY A 191 10.98 -0.37 12.05
N PRO A 192 11.57 -0.29 10.84
CA PRO A 192 11.88 0.98 10.21
C PRO A 192 10.62 1.84 10.00
N ILE A 193 10.80 3.18 10.05
CA ILE A 193 9.74 4.18 9.80
C ILE A 193 8.98 3.91 8.50
N GLY A 194 9.70 3.47 7.47
CA GLY A 194 9.12 2.96 6.23
C GLY A 194 10.09 2.04 5.52
N LYS A 195 9.57 1.03 4.82
CA LYS A 195 10.37 0.14 3.99
C LYS A 195 9.64 -0.24 2.71
N TYR A 196 10.40 -0.48 1.63
CA TYR A 196 9.83 -1.13 0.46
C TYR A 196 9.40 -2.58 0.78
N PRO A 197 8.52 -3.19 -0.02
CA PRO A 197 8.07 -4.56 0.20
C PRO A 197 9.22 -5.56 0.32
N GLY A 198 9.15 -6.42 1.34
CA GLY A 198 10.17 -7.40 1.66
C GLY A 198 10.25 -8.55 0.64
N GLY A 199 9.16 -8.83 -0.09
CA GLY A 199 9.18 -9.73 -1.25
C GLY A 199 10.07 -9.21 -2.39
N LEU A 200 10.39 -7.91 -2.39
CA LEU A 200 11.34 -7.31 -3.32
C LEU A 200 12.73 -7.12 -2.68
N PHE A 201 12.81 -6.71 -1.41
CA PHE A 201 14.06 -6.35 -0.74
C PHE A 201 14.16 -6.94 0.68
N GLY A 202 15.16 -7.78 0.95
CA GLY A 202 15.47 -8.30 2.29
C GLY A 202 14.86 -9.67 2.61
N GLY A 203 13.83 -10.07 1.86
CA GLY A 203 13.00 -11.22 2.19
C GLY A 203 12.03 -10.88 3.32
N SER A 204 10.87 -11.53 3.34
CA SER A 204 9.84 -11.28 4.34
C SER A 204 9.23 -12.58 4.86
N ARG A 205 8.96 -12.63 6.16
CA ARG A 205 8.20 -13.72 6.79
C ARG A 205 6.78 -13.87 6.24
N VAL A 206 6.33 -12.88 5.49
CA VAL A 206 4.98 -12.76 4.94
C VAL A 206 5.02 -12.78 3.43
N GLU A 207 5.82 -11.89 2.84
CA GLU A 207 5.87 -11.68 1.38
C GLU A 207 6.87 -12.62 0.67
N GLY A 208 7.58 -13.47 1.44
CA GLY A 208 8.42 -14.54 0.89
C GLY A 208 9.86 -14.14 0.55
N LEU A 209 10.45 -14.85 -0.42
CA LEU A 209 11.84 -14.65 -0.83
C LEU A 209 12.01 -13.36 -1.66
N PRO A 210 13.12 -12.62 -1.50
CA PRO A 210 13.30 -11.34 -2.18
C PRO A 210 13.55 -11.51 -3.68
N PHE A 211 13.24 -10.47 -4.46
CA PHE A 211 13.54 -10.41 -5.90
C PHE A 211 14.75 -9.55 -6.25
N PHE A 212 14.92 -8.36 -5.68
CA PHE A 212 15.98 -7.41 -6.05
C PHE A 212 17.21 -7.44 -5.14
N SER A 213 17.02 -7.64 -3.83
CA SER A 213 18.11 -7.61 -2.85
C SER A 213 17.82 -8.54 -1.67
N THR A 214 18.85 -9.18 -1.12
CA THR A 214 18.76 -9.90 0.17
C THR A 214 18.86 -8.96 1.37
N SER A 215 19.11 -7.67 1.14
CA SER A 215 19.09 -6.60 2.14
C SER A 215 17.79 -5.81 2.10
N ILE A 216 17.30 -5.36 3.25
CA ILE A 216 16.08 -4.55 3.33
C ILE A 216 16.31 -3.18 2.70
N ALA A 217 15.32 -2.67 1.97
CA ALA A 217 15.33 -1.29 1.48
C ALA A 217 14.48 -0.42 2.43
N ALA A 218 15.10 0.07 3.51
CA ALA A 218 14.41 0.75 4.60
C ALA A 218 14.88 2.20 4.80
N PHE A 219 13.93 3.10 4.98
CA PHE A 219 14.21 4.51 5.24
C PHE A 219 14.73 4.71 6.66
N THR A 220 15.66 5.64 6.81
CA THR A 220 16.21 6.03 8.11
C THR A 220 15.53 7.31 8.59
N GLU A 221 15.22 7.39 9.88
CA GLU A 221 14.71 8.61 10.48
C GLU A 221 15.80 9.72 10.48
N GLY A 222 15.39 10.94 10.13
CA GLY A 222 16.24 12.11 10.04
C GLY A 222 16.47 12.83 11.36
N THR A 223 16.63 14.15 11.29
CA THR A 223 17.04 15.00 12.43
C THR A 223 15.90 15.33 13.39
N THR A 224 14.67 14.92 13.11
CA THR A 224 13.49 15.14 13.95
C THR A 224 13.34 14.09 15.05
N ALA A 225 14.29 13.17 15.23
CA ALA A 225 14.21 12.09 16.23
C ALA A 225 13.78 12.56 17.64
N SER A 226 14.23 13.75 18.06
CA SER A 226 13.90 14.37 19.36
C SER A 226 12.57 15.12 19.42
N ASP A 227 11.93 15.36 18.28
CA ASP A 227 10.58 15.92 18.20
C ASP A 227 9.58 14.77 18.34
N GLU A 228 8.76 14.81 19.40
CA GLU A 228 7.82 13.73 19.70
C GLU A 228 6.61 13.71 18.75
N ASP A 229 6.38 14.81 18.04
CA ASP A 229 5.20 15.06 17.21
C ASP A 229 5.46 14.95 15.70
N THR A 230 6.73 14.81 15.31
CA THR A 230 7.18 14.74 13.91
C THR A 230 8.07 13.54 13.69
N MET A 231 7.77 12.73 12.66
CA MET A 231 8.60 11.64 12.20
C MET A 231 8.94 11.84 10.72
N GLU A 232 10.21 12.08 10.41
CA GLU A 232 10.67 12.42 9.05
C GLU A 232 11.85 11.54 8.66
N THR A 233 11.91 11.11 7.39
CA THR A 233 13.08 10.40 6.87
C THR A 233 14.21 11.36 6.51
N ASP A 234 15.46 10.92 6.57
CA ASP A 234 16.67 11.75 6.38
C ASP A 234 16.92 12.35 4.98
N GLY A 235 15.97 12.19 4.05
CA GLY A 235 16.08 12.67 2.67
C GLY A 235 16.83 11.70 1.73
N VAL A 236 17.24 10.53 2.22
CA VAL A 236 18.02 9.55 1.46
C VAL A 236 17.17 8.34 1.12
N ILE A 237 17.07 8.01 -0.17
CA ILE A 237 16.47 6.75 -0.62
C ILE A 237 17.40 5.58 -0.23
N PRO A 238 16.86 4.48 0.31
CA PRO A 238 17.64 3.28 0.63
C PRO A 238 18.52 2.83 -0.54
N VAL A 239 19.75 2.42 -0.27
CA VAL A 239 20.76 2.14 -1.30
C VAL A 239 20.34 0.97 -2.19
N GLU A 240 19.73 -0.05 -1.60
CA GLU A 240 19.22 -1.25 -2.26
C GLU A 240 18.18 -0.91 -3.34
N TYR A 241 17.41 0.16 -3.15
CA TYR A 241 16.45 0.66 -4.13
C TYR A 241 17.11 1.64 -5.10
N SER A 242 17.84 2.63 -4.58
CA SER A 242 18.35 3.74 -5.39
C SER A 242 19.44 3.33 -6.39
N GLU A 243 20.20 2.27 -6.11
CA GLU A 243 21.17 1.73 -7.08
C GLU A 243 20.51 1.17 -8.34
N LEU A 244 19.27 0.69 -8.23
CA LEU A 244 18.50 0.14 -9.35
C LEU A 244 17.60 1.18 -10.01
N PHE A 245 16.97 2.04 -9.20
CA PHE A 245 15.82 2.85 -9.64
C PHE A 245 16.00 4.36 -9.42
N GLY A 246 17.03 4.78 -8.68
CA GLY A 246 17.29 6.18 -8.36
C GLY A 246 16.37 6.73 -7.28
N ASP A 247 15.70 7.85 -7.57
CA ASP A 247 14.71 8.44 -6.68
C ASP A 247 13.47 7.53 -6.54
N TRP A 248 12.60 7.78 -5.56
CA TRP A 248 11.38 6.98 -5.39
C TRP A 248 10.44 7.18 -6.58
N ASN A 249 10.32 6.13 -7.40
CA ASN A 249 9.52 6.18 -8.61
C ASN A 249 8.02 6.33 -8.32
N ALA A 250 7.38 7.19 -9.10
CA ALA A 250 5.93 7.21 -9.18
C ALA A 250 5.43 5.96 -9.90
N LEU A 251 4.21 5.52 -9.60
CA LEU A 251 3.57 4.35 -10.19
C LEU A 251 3.62 4.36 -11.72
N ALA A 252 3.44 5.52 -12.36
CA ALA A 252 3.50 5.64 -13.83
C ALA A 252 4.92 5.44 -14.41
N ASN A 253 5.96 5.44 -13.57
CA ASN A 253 7.37 5.38 -13.96
C ASN A 253 8.07 4.11 -13.44
N VAL A 254 7.37 3.22 -12.72
CA VAL A 254 7.96 1.94 -12.32
C VAL A 254 8.20 1.07 -13.58
N PRO A 255 9.25 0.23 -13.59
CA PRO A 255 9.47 -0.68 -14.71
C PRO A 255 8.30 -1.64 -14.90
N THR A 256 8.08 -2.04 -16.15
CA THR A 256 7.21 -3.18 -16.47
C THR A 256 7.89 -4.47 -16.02
N GLY A 257 7.14 -5.33 -15.35
CA GLY A 257 7.49 -6.68 -14.97
C GLY A 257 6.74 -7.72 -15.79
N TRP A 258 7.33 -8.90 -15.86
CA TRP A 258 6.67 -10.14 -16.22
C TRP A 258 6.39 -10.94 -14.97
N PHE A 259 5.15 -11.36 -14.82
CA PHE A 259 4.68 -12.14 -13.69
C PHE A 259 4.13 -13.47 -14.16
N ILE A 260 4.24 -14.48 -13.31
CA ILE A 260 3.50 -15.72 -13.45
C ILE A 260 2.28 -15.68 -12.53
N ASP A 261 1.10 -15.79 -13.14
CA ASP A 261 -0.13 -16.19 -12.47
C ASP A 261 -0.09 -17.72 -12.41
N HIS A 262 0.30 -18.25 -11.25
CA HIS A 262 0.66 -19.65 -11.08
C HIS A 262 -0.56 -20.56 -10.85
N ASP A 263 -1.71 -19.99 -10.50
CA ASP A 263 -2.97 -20.72 -10.28
C ASP A 263 -4.06 -20.36 -11.31
N GLY A 264 -3.75 -19.45 -12.24
CA GLY A 264 -4.64 -18.97 -13.30
C GLY A 264 -5.79 -18.12 -12.76
N ASN A 265 -5.66 -17.60 -11.55
CA ASN A 265 -6.61 -16.67 -10.93
C ASN A 265 -6.02 -15.25 -10.89
N PRO A 266 -6.40 -14.37 -11.83
CA PRO A 266 -5.90 -13.00 -11.88
C PRO A 266 -6.26 -12.13 -10.66
N ALA A 267 -7.15 -12.60 -9.79
CA ALA A 267 -7.46 -11.95 -8.52
C ALA A 267 -6.37 -12.18 -7.45
N ASN A 268 -5.54 -13.21 -7.62
CA ASN A 268 -4.47 -13.56 -6.70
C ASN A 268 -3.16 -12.88 -7.11
N ASP A 269 -2.28 -12.67 -6.14
CA ASP A 269 -1.01 -12.00 -6.39
C ASP A 269 -0.09 -12.87 -7.27
N SER A 270 0.28 -12.31 -8.42
CA SER A 270 1.21 -12.93 -9.36
C SER A 270 2.67 -12.76 -8.92
N ILE A 271 3.54 -13.71 -9.30
CA ILE A 271 4.94 -13.72 -8.87
C ILE A 271 5.81 -13.05 -9.93
N LEU A 272 6.58 -12.03 -9.54
CA LEU A 272 7.53 -11.35 -10.42
C LEU A 272 8.67 -12.31 -10.84
N LEU A 273 8.83 -12.50 -12.15
CA LEU A 273 9.90 -13.32 -12.74
C LEU A 273 10.98 -12.48 -13.41
N ALA A 274 10.60 -11.38 -14.08
CA ALA A 274 11.54 -10.52 -14.78
C ALA A 274 11.06 -9.07 -14.79
N TRP A 275 11.97 -8.12 -14.96
CA TRP A 275 11.63 -6.71 -15.15
C TRP A 275 12.41 -6.11 -16.31
N ASN A 276 11.83 -5.10 -16.96
CA ASN A 276 12.51 -4.36 -18.00
C ASN A 276 13.33 -3.24 -17.37
N ASP A 277 14.65 -3.23 -17.57
CA ASP A 277 15.54 -2.18 -17.06
C ASP A 277 15.65 -0.94 -17.97
N GLY A 278 14.76 -0.85 -18.97
CA GLY A 278 14.74 0.17 -20.01
C GLY A 278 15.49 -0.24 -21.28
N THR A 279 16.30 -1.31 -21.24
CA THR A 279 17.01 -1.85 -22.41
C THR A 279 16.69 -3.31 -22.63
N ASP A 280 16.83 -4.12 -21.58
CA ASP A 280 16.71 -5.57 -21.65
C ASP A 280 15.79 -6.10 -20.53
N TRP A 281 15.27 -7.31 -20.72
CA TRP A 281 14.57 -8.02 -19.67
C TRP A 281 15.56 -8.70 -18.73
N GLN A 282 15.55 -8.27 -17.48
CA GLN A 282 16.44 -8.73 -16.43
C GLN A 282 15.68 -9.63 -15.45
N THR A 283 16.41 -10.51 -14.80
CA THR A 283 15.94 -11.32 -13.67
C THR A 283 17.08 -11.48 -12.66
N ASN A 284 16.74 -11.95 -11.46
CA ASN A 284 17.73 -12.34 -10.46
C ASN A 284 17.54 -13.81 -10.12
N GLU A 285 18.51 -14.64 -10.52
CA GLU A 285 18.57 -16.04 -10.12
C GLU A 285 18.77 -16.13 -8.61
N LYS A 286 17.90 -16.90 -7.96
CA LYS A 286 18.01 -17.26 -6.55
C LYS A 286 18.90 -18.49 -6.42
N THR A 287 20.08 -18.32 -5.83
CA THR A 287 20.99 -19.43 -5.51
C THR A 287 20.89 -19.74 -4.02
N PHE A 288 20.50 -20.96 -3.68
CA PHE A 288 20.42 -21.41 -2.30
C PHE A 288 21.78 -21.94 -1.85
N GLU A 289 22.28 -21.40 -0.74
CA GLU A 289 23.61 -21.73 -0.23
C GLU A 289 23.56 -22.96 0.67
N ALA A 290 24.68 -23.70 0.77
CA ALA A 290 24.80 -24.85 1.66
C ALA A 290 25.03 -24.41 3.13
N VAL A 291 24.09 -23.63 3.65
CA VAL A 291 24.08 -23.09 5.02
C VAL A 291 23.03 -23.83 5.84
N ASP A 292 23.37 -24.14 7.08
CA ASP A 292 22.46 -24.78 8.03
C ASP A 292 21.36 -23.79 8.48
N ILE A 293 20.11 -24.20 8.31
CA ILE A 293 18.90 -23.46 8.72
C ILE A 293 18.02 -24.30 9.64
N GLU A 294 17.13 -23.65 10.38
CA GLU A 294 16.09 -24.32 11.18
C GLU A 294 14.88 -24.65 10.30
N ALA A 295 14.97 -25.75 9.55
CA ALA A 295 13.94 -26.18 8.62
C ALA A 295 12.69 -26.69 9.35
N ILE A 296 11.52 -26.41 8.78
CA ILE A 296 10.22 -26.81 9.34
C ILE A 296 9.82 -28.17 8.78
N LEU A 297 9.38 -29.07 9.66
CA LEU A 297 8.92 -30.41 9.29
C LEU A 297 7.41 -30.43 9.05
N LEU A 298 6.95 -31.17 8.03
CA LEU A 298 5.51 -31.40 7.78
C LEU A 298 4.82 -32.11 8.95
N ALA A 299 5.56 -32.98 9.67
CA ALA A 299 5.06 -33.65 10.87
C ALA A 299 4.96 -32.72 12.10
N GLY A 300 5.40 -31.46 11.95
CA GLY A 300 5.53 -30.48 13.02
C GLY A 300 6.89 -30.54 13.73
N GLY A 301 7.36 -29.38 14.18
CA GLY A 301 8.68 -29.19 14.75
C GLY A 301 9.69 -28.70 13.72
N THR A 302 10.95 -28.62 14.15
CA THR A 302 12.06 -28.12 13.33
C THR A 302 13.27 -29.03 13.45
N GLU A 303 14.13 -29.01 12.44
CA GLU A 303 15.46 -29.61 12.50
C GLU A 303 16.50 -28.79 11.73
N THR A 304 17.78 -29.05 11.99
CA THR A 304 18.86 -28.41 11.25
C THR A 304 19.07 -29.13 9.91
N ALA A 305 18.90 -28.39 8.81
CA ALA A 305 19.09 -28.89 7.45
C ALA A 305 19.76 -27.82 6.57
N PRO A 306 20.44 -28.19 5.47
CA PRO A 306 21.00 -27.20 4.57
C PRO A 306 19.92 -26.48 3.76
N ALA A 307 20.06 -25.18 3.52
CA ALA A 307 19.06 -24.40 2.76
C ALA A 307 18.88 -24.87 1.30
N THR A 308 19.84 -25.62 0.75
CA THR A 308 19.71 -26.28 -0.56
C THR A 308 18.54 -27.26 -0.66
N ILE A 309 17.88 -27.64 0.44
CA ILE A 309 16.62 -28.38 0.37
C ILE A 309 15.48 -27.57 -0.26
N TYR A 310 15.58 -26.23 -0.25
CA TYR A 310 14.63 -25.31 -0.88
C TYR A 310 14.99 -24.98 -2.33
N ASP A 311 16.09 -25.50 -2.89
CA ASP A 311 16.54 -25.19 -4.24
C ASP A 311 15.79 -26.02 -5.31
N PRO A 312 14.78 -25.46 -6.01
CA PRO A 312 13.99 -26.22 -6.97
C PRO A 312 14.82 -26.78 -8.14
N ASN A 313 16.02 -26.23 -8.40
CA ASN A 313 16.94 -26.71 -9.43
C ASN A 313 18.02 -27.65 -8.88
N GLY A 314 18.19 -27.68 -7.56
CA GLY A 314 19.19 -28.45 -6.86
C GLY A 314 18.88 -29.95 -6.86
N THR A 315 19.92 -30.77 -6.76
CA THR A 315 19.74 -32.22 -6.64
C THR A 315 19.10 -32.62 -5.32
N SER A 316 19.11 -31.75 -4.32
CA SER A 316 18.57 -32.02 -2.99
C SER A 316 17.04 -31.87 -2.93
N PHE A 317 16.44 -30.92 -3.63
CA PHE A 317 15.03 -30.54 -3.43
C PHE A 317 14.03 -31.69 -3.55
N ASP A 318 14.26 -32.62 -4.47
CA ASP A 318 13.41 -33.81 -4.58
C ASP A 318 14.16 -34.99 -5.19
N ALA A 319 15.40 -35.22 -4.72
CA ALA A 319 16.29 -36.26 -5.26
C ALA A 319 15.60 -37.64 -5.42
N GLU A 320 14.63 -37.93 -4.53
CA GLU A 320 13.94 -39.21 -4.42
C GLU A 320 12.44 -39.07 -4.03
N GLY A 321 11.82 -37.89 -4.12
CA GLY A 321 10.48 -37.67 -3.53
C GLY A 321 10.50 -37.43 -2.01
N GLU A 322 11.68 -37.27 -1.41
CA GLU A 322 11.86 -37.32 0.05
C GLU A 322 11.62 -35.97 0.73
N ASN A 323 12.27 -34.89 0.28
CA ASN A 323 12.21 -33.62 1.00
C ASN A 323 10.81 -33.00 1.01
N THR A 324 10.07 -33.11 -0.10
CA THR A 324 8.66 -32.69 -0.20
C THR A 324 7.73 -33.46 0.74
N THR A 325 8.19 -34.59 1.32
CA THR A 325 7.44 -35.39 2.31
C THR A 325 7.95 -35.20 3.76
N ILE A 326 9.11 -34.56 3.93
CA ILE A 326 9.75 -34.32 5.23
C ILE A 326 9.53 -32.87 5.67
N TYR A 327 9.81 -31.91 4.79
CA TYR A 327 9.87 -30.49 5.08
C TYR A 327 8.68 -29.74 4.50
N ASP A 328 8.23 -28.71 5.20
CA ASP A 328 7.23 -27.77 4.71
C ASP A 328 7.91 -26.73 3.80
N LEU A 329 8.15 -27.11 2.55
CA LEU A 329 8.82 -26.27 1.56
C LEU A 329 7.96 -25.10 1.06
N SER A 330 6.66 -25.09 1.37
CA SER A 330 5.78 -23.94 1.13
C SER A 330 6.11 -22.77 2.06
N ASN A 331 6.72 -23.07 3.21
CA ASN A 331 7.11 -22.09 4.20
C ASN A 331 8.59 -21.74 4.07
N VAL A 332 8.89 -20.68 3.30
CA VAL A 332 10.26 -20.20 3.08
C VAL A 332 10.86 -19.45 4.26
N ARG A 333 10.16 -19.32 5.39
CA ARG A 333 10.63 -18.60 6.57
C ARG A 333 12.03 -19.05 7.05
N PRO A 334 12.38 -20.34 7.07
CA PRO A 334 13.73 -20.77 7.49
C PRO A 334 14.86 -20.17 6.63
N VAL A 335 14.59 -19.88 5.36
CA VAL A 335 15.54 -19.18 4.48
C VAL A 335 15.54 -17.69 4.80
N VAL A 336 14.34 -17.08 4.87
CA VAL A 336 14.18 -15.64 5.16
C VAL A 336 14.77 -15.24 6.52
N ASP A 337 14.68 -16.11 7.53
CA ASP A 337 15.20 -15.85 8.88
C ASP A 337 16.75 -15.73 8.90
N THR A 338 17.43 -16.03 7.79
CA THR A 338 18.89 -15.80 7.59
C THR A 338 19.22 -14.58 6.73
N LEU A 339 18.21 -13.92 6.17
CA LEU A 339 18.37 -12.71 5.36
C LEU A 339 18.19 -11.49 6.24
N ASP A 340 18.51 -10.31 5.72
CA ASP A 340 18.62 -9.07 6.50
C ASP A 340 17.34 -8.70 7.30
N GLU A 341 16.14 -9.01 6.80
CA GLU A 341 14.90 -8.79 7.58
C GLU A 341 14.79 -9.74 8.79
N GLY A 342 15.27 -10.97 8.65
CA GLY A 342 15.26 -12.01 9.69
C GLY A 342 16.48 -11.98 10.61
N ASP A 343 17.59 -11.47 10.12
CA ASP A 343 18.91 -11.38 10.76
C ASP A 343 19.57 -10.02 10.48
N PRO A 344 19.04 -8.92 11.06
CA PRO A 344 19.52 -7.56 10.79
C PRO A 344 20.94 -7.30 11.29
N ASP A 345 21.44 -8.14 12.21
CA ASP A 345 22.82 -8.07 12.70
C ASP A 345 23.79 -8.89 11.83
N ASN A 346 23.28 -9.61 10.82
CA ASN A 346 24.03 -10.47 9.90
C ASN A 346 24.94 -11.46 10.67
N ILE A 347 24.37 -12.09 11.70
CA ILE A 347 25.05 -13.05 12.57
C ILE A 347 25.16 -14.41 11.88
N ALA A 348 24.11 -14.82 11.18
CA ALA A 348 24.04 -16.03 10.38
C ALA A 348 24.51 -15.76 8.94
N PRO A 349 25.20 -16.72 8.30
CA PRO A 349 25.43 -16.63 6.86
C PRO A 349 24.09 -16.64 6.11
N ALA A 350 23.95 -15.79 5.09
CA ALA A 350 22.76 -15.77 4.24
C ALA A 350 22.58 -17.12 3.52
N ALA A 351 21.39 -17.69 3.63
CA ALA A 351 21.00 -18.94 2.97
C ALA A 351 20.67 -18.78 1.47
N LEU A 352 20.60 -17.54 0.99
CA LEU A 352 20.22 -17.18 -0.37
C LEU A 352 21.17 -16.10 -0.90
N SER A 353 21.58 -16.21 -2.15
CA SER A 353 22.21 -15.14 -2.91
C SER A 353 21.44 -14.88 -4.20
N LEU A 354 21.60 -13.66 -4.75
CA LEU A 354 20.94 -13.21 -5.97
C LEU A 354 21.98 -12.88 -7.04
N SER A 355 21.78 -13.40 -8.25
CA SER A 355 22.63 -13.10 -9.41
C SER A 355 21.82 -12.52 -10.56
N LYS A 356 22.13 -11.28 -10.95
CA LYS A 356 21.47 -10.61 -12.08
C LYS A 356 21.85 -11.27 -13.41
N LEU A 357 20.84 -11.63 -14.20
CA LEU A 357 20.95 -12.27 -15.52
C LEU A 357 19.92 -11.69 -16.49
N LEU A 358 20.12 -11.93 -17.79
CA LEU A 358 19.03 -11.73 -18.75
C LEU A 358 17.93 -12.78 -18.53
N ALA A 359 16.67 -12.37 -18.62
CA ALA A 359 15.54 -13.28 -18.46
C ALA A 359 15.60 -14.44 -19.49
N SER A 360 16.01 -14.15 -20.72
CA SER A 360 16.20 -15.15 -21.78
C SER A 360 17.37 -16.11 -21.55
N GLU A 361 18.32 -15.77 -20.67
CA GLU A 361 19.43 -16.66 -20.32
C GLU A 361 19.07 -17.62 -19.20
N LEU A 362 18.22 -17.19 -18.25
CA LEU A 362 17.78 -18.01 -17.12
C LEU A 362 16.58 -18.89 -17.49
N TYR A 363 15.55 -18.30 -18.10
CA TYR A 363 14.29 -18.99 -18.39
C TYR A 363 14.33 -19.60 -19.79
N ASP A 364 14.99 -20.75 -19.91
CA ASP A 364 15.18 -21.51 -21.15
C ASP A 364 14.14 -22.64 -21.37
N GLY A 365 13.06 -22.63 -20.57
CA GLY A 365 12.05 -23.69 -20.54
C GLY A 365 12.41 -24.89 -19.65
N THR A 366 13.54 -24.85 -18.94
CA THR A 366 13.96 -25.92 -18.01
C THR A 366 14.15 -25.43 -16.58
N PHE A 367 14.46 -24.14 -16.39
CA PHE A 367 14.64 -23.55 -15.06
C PHE A 367 13.35 -23.62 -14.23
N ARG A 368 13.51 -23.94 -12.95
CA ARG A 368 12.41 -24.11 -12.00
C ARG A 368 12.42 -23.01 -10.93
N VAL A 369 11.24 -22.58 -10.51
CA VAL A 369 11.03 -21.64 -9.41
C VAL A 369 10.25 -22.35 -8.30
N LEU A 370 10.58 -22.04 -7.05
CA LEU A 370 9.84 -22.56 -5.90
C LEU A 370 8.55 -21.76 -5.74
N ILE A 371 7.41 -22.43 -5.94
CA ILE A 371 6.07 -21.84 -5.79
C ILE A 371 5.26 -22.83 -4.94
N ASP A 372 4.73 -22.37 -3.81
CA ASP A 372 3.91 -23.17 -2.89
C ASP A 372 4.52 -24.52 -2.46
N GLY A 373 5.85 -24.58 -2.37
CA GLY A 373 6.57 -25.81 -2.02
C GLY A 373 6.83 -26.76 -3.18
N GLU A 374 6.44 -26.39 -4.39
CA GLU A 374 6.64 -27.15 -5.62
C GLU A 374 7.73 -26.51 -6.51
N ALA A 375 8.46 -27.35 -7.24
CA ALA A 375 9.42 -26.90 -8.25
C ALA A 375 8.71 -26.70 -9.60
N VAL A 376 8.22 -25.50 -9.85
CA VAL A 376 7.46 -25.14 -11.05
C VAL A 376 8.43 -24.79 -12.18
N THR A 377 8.40 -25.55 -13.28
CA THR A 377 9.16 -25.22 -14.49
C THR A 377 8.59 -23.99 -15.16
N ILE A 378 9.44 -23.00 -15.37
CA ILE A 378 9.07 -21.77 -16.08
C ILE A 378 9.34 -21.97 -17.57
N ALA A 379 8.37 -21.59 -18.40
CA ALA A 379 8.48 -21.65 -19.85
C ALA A 379 9.64 -20.80 -20.38
N ASP A 380 10.08 -21.09 -21.60
CA ASP A 380 11.07 -20.28 -22.31
C ASP A 380 10.56 -18.83 -22.39
N PHE A 381 11.40 -17.88 -21.97
CA PHE A 381 11.09 -16.45 -21.94
C PHE A 381 10.47 -15.94 -23.25
N GLU A 382 10.96 -16.43 -24.38
CA GLU A 382 10.50 -16.01 -25.72
C GLU A 382 9.03 -16.39 -26.00
N THR A 383 8.44 -17.26 -25.17
CA THR A 383 7.07 -17.75 -25.34
C THR A 383 6.06 -17.09 -24.41
N TRP A 384 6.48 -16.31 -23.40
CA TRP A 384 5.56 -15.82 -22.37
C TRP A 384 4.44 -14.95 -22.92
N ALA A 385 4.73 -14.12 -23.93
CA ALA A 385 3.73 -13.29 -24.61
C ALA A 385 2.59 -14.06 -25.27
N ASP A 386 2.83 -15.32 -25.64
CA ASP A 386 1.86 -16.19 -26.28
C ASP A 386 1.17 -17.14 -25.27
N ASN A 387 1.50 -17.07 -23.98
CA ASN A 387 0.97 -17.95 -22.93
C ASN A 387 0.34 -17.15 -21.76
N PRO A 388 -0.70 -16.32 -22.01
CA PRO A 388 -1.47 -15.68 -20.95
C PRO A 388 -2.25 -16.70 -20.10
N PRO A 389 -2.72 -16.34 -18.89
CA PRO A 389 -3.59 -17.19 -18.10
C PRO A 389 -4.90 -17.50 -18.85
N THR A 390 -5.41 -18.72 -18.70
CA THR A 390 -6.62 -19.17 -19.41
C THR A 390 -7.57 -19.94 -18.51
N VAL A 391 -8.79 -20.13 -19.01
CA VAL A 391 -9.77 -21.07 -18.48
C VAL A 391 -10.01 -22.14 -19.53
N GLU A 392 -9.82 -23.41 -19.17
CA GLU A 392 -9.98 -24.55 -20.07
C GLU A 392 -11.17 -25.42 -19.66
N ASP A 393 -11.85 -26.00 -20.65
CA ASP A 393 -12.83 -27.06 -20.45
C ASP A 393 -12.12 -28.41 -20.36
N THR A 394 -12.18 -29.03 -19.18
CA THR A 394 -11.55 -30.33 -18.91
C THR A 394 -12.15 -31.50 -19.70
N THR A 395 -13.35 -31.32 -20.26
CA THR A 395 -14.06 -32.36 -21.01
C THR A 395 -13.42 -32.59 -22.38
N ASP A 396 -12.95 -31.53 -23.03
CA ASP A 396 -12.40 -31.58 -24.38
C ASP A 396 -11.01 -30.90 -24.55
N GLY A 397 -10.52 -30.25 -23.49
CA GLY A 397 -9.23 -29.55 -23.46
C GLY A 397 -9.23 -28.25 -24.27
N SER A 398 -10.40 -27.68 -24.56
CA SER A 398 -10.49 -26.43 -25.29
C SER A 398 -10.34 -25.22 -24.35
N THR A 399 -9.63 -24.19 -24.83
CA THR A 399 -9.60 -22.89 -24.15
C THR A 399 -10.95 -22.21 -24.30
N LEU A 400 -11.63 -22.01 -23.17
CA LEU A 400 -12.87 -21.26 -23.11
C LEU A 400 -12.60 -19.75 -23.17
N ALA A 401 -11.60 -19.30 -22.41
CA ALA A 401 -11.31 -17.89 -22.24
C ALA A 401 -9.83 -17.63 -21.94
N THR A 402 -9.37 -16.44 -22.32
CA THR A 402 -8.01 -15.95 -22.12
C THR A 402 -8.04 -14.65 -21.31
N TRP A 403 -7.21 -14.53 -20.29
CA TRP A 403 -7.09 -13.30 -19.52
C TRP A 403 -6.32 -12.23 -20.29
N LEU A 404 -6.88 -11.03 -20.35
CA LEU A 404 -6.28 -9.84 -20.93
C LEU A 404 -6.15 -8.76 -19.85
N PRO A 405 -4.95 -8.60 -19.23
CA PRO A 405 -4.77 -7.67 -18.11
C PRO A 405 -4.99 -6.20 -18.53
N ASP A 406 -4.67 -5.86 -19.78
CA ASP A 406 -4.81 -4.49 -20.30
C ASP A 406 -6.21 -4.17 -20.85
N ALA A 407 -7.15 -5.12 -20.80
CA ALA A 407 -8.49 -4.94 -21.34
C ALA A 407 -9.45 -4.38 -20.26
N GLY A 408 -10.05 -3.22 -20.52
CA GLY A 408 -10.90 -2.56 -19.52
C GLY A 408 -10.09 -1.91 -18.41
N ASP A 409 -10.76 -1.54 -17.31
CA ASP A 409 -10.11 -0.85 -16.18
C ASP A 409 -9.47 -1.83 -15.18
N GLU A 410 -9.96 -3.08 -15.12
CA GLU A 410 -9.55 -4.12 -14.14
C GLU A 410 -9.11 -5.43 -14.82
N GLY A 411 -8.85 -5.40 -16.13
CA GLY A 411 -8.64 -6.60 -16.94
C GLY A 411 -9.95 -7.33 -17.28
N LEU A 412 -9.94 -8.09 -18.38
CA LEU A 412 -11.11 -8.84 -18.84
C LEU A 412 -10.67 -10.20 -19.39
N TYR A 413 -11.57 -11.19 -19.30
CA TYR A 413 -11.46 -12.41 -20.07
C TYR A 413 -11.99 -12.18 -21.48
N GLU A 414 -11.23 -12.57 -22.50
CA GLU A 414 -11.72 -12.74 -23.87
C GLU A 414 -12.15 -14.20 -24.06
N LEU A 415 -13.42 -14.41 -24.38
CA LEU A 415 -13.99 -15.72 -24.68
C LEU A 415 -13.56 -16.19 -26.08
N ALA A 416 -13.64 -17.50 -26.33
CA ALA A 416 -13.30 -18.10 -27.62
C ALA A 416 -14.07 -17.53 -28.84
N ASP A 417 -15.21 -16.87 -28.62
CA ASP A 417 -15.99 -16.19 -29.67
C ASP A 417 -15.60 -14.72 -29.89
N GLY A 418 -14.60 -14.21 -29.15
CA GLY A 418 -14.08 -12.85 -29.18
C GLY A 418 -14.89 -11.84 -28.36
N SER A 419 -15.90 -12.28 -27.62
CA SER A 419 -16.58 -11.42 -26.64
C SER A 419 -15.79 -11.35 -25.33
N THR A 420 -16.06 -10.34 -24.50
CA THR A 420 -15.37 -10.16 -23.23
C THR A 420 -16.28 -10.40 -22.03
N MET A 421 -15.68 -10.81 -20.92
CA MET A 421 -16.33 -11.13 -19.64
C MET A 421 -15.48 -10.59 -18.49
N THR A 422 -16.14 -10.14 -17.41
CA THR A 422 -15.43 -9.68 -16.20
C THR A 422 -14.85 -10.88 -15.43
N LEU A 423 -13.88 -10.60 -14.54
CA LEU A 423 -13.37 -11.59 -13.61
C LEU A 423 -14.50 -12.16 -12.72
N GLU A 424 -15.40 -11.30 -12.23
CA GLU A 424 -16.55 -11.71 -11.42
C GLU A 424 -17.45 -12.70 -12.15
N ASP A 425 -17.88 -12.38 -13.38
CA ASP A 425 -18.76 -13.24 -14.18
C ASP A 425 -18.06 -14.58 -14.52
N MET A 426 -16.76 -14.55 -14.79
CA MET A 426 -15.98 -15.78 -15.04
C MET A 426 -15.88 -16.64 -13.77
N ASN A 427 -15.69 -16.03 -12.60
CA ASN A 427 -15.65 -16.73 -11.33
C ASN A 427 -16.98 -17.44 -11.05
N GLU A 428 -18.11 -16.78 -11.31
CA GLU A 428 -19.43 -17.40 -11.20
C GLU A 428 -19.57 -18.60 -12.15
N MET A 429 -19.11 -18.48 -13.39
CA MET A 429 -19.17 -19.54 -14.38
C MET A 429 -18.34 -20.77 -13.99
N ILE A 430 -17.09 -20.56 -13.56
CA ILE A 430 -16.20 -21.64 -13.09
C ILE A 430 -16.83 -22.34 -11.89
N ASN A 431 -17.32 -21.59 -10.90
CA ASN A 431 -17.95 -22.16 -9.71
C ASN A 431 -19.22 -22.96 -10.04
N ALA A 432 -19.97 -22.54 -11.05
CA ALA A 432 -21.17 -23.24 -11.51
C ALA A 432 -20.87 -24.48 -12.37
N SER A 433 -19.64 -24.65 -12.87
CA SER A 433 -19.25 -25.75 -13.77
C SER A 433 -19.05 -27.10 -13.06
N GLU A 434 -19.11 -27.14 -11.73
CA GLU A 434 -18.84 -28.35 -10.92
C GLU A 434 -17.49 -29.02 -11.25
N GLY A 435 -16.50 -28.23 -11.68
CA GLY A 435 -15.14 -28.68 -12.00
C GLY A 435 -14.89 -29.01 -13.47
N GLU A 436 -15.87 -28.78 -14.36
CA GLU A 436 -15.66 -28.92 -15.80
C GLU A 436 -14.74 -27.82 -16.34
N LEU A 437 -14.75 -26.63 -15.74
CA LEU A 437 -13.84 -25.53 -16.09
C LEU A 437 -12.72 -25.40 -15.06
N VAL A 438 -11.49 -25.32 -15.55
CA VAL A 438 -10.30 -25.15 -14.72
C VAL A 438 -9.49 -23.95 -15.15
N ARG A 439 -8.88 -23.29 -14.18
CA ARG A 439 -7.90 -22.24 -14.42
C ARG A 439 -6.57 -22.87 -14.81
N VAL A 440 -5.89 -22.21 -15.72
CA VAL A 440 -4.57 -22.61 -16.18
C VAL A 440 -3.63 -21.42 -16.03
N ALA A 441 -2.51 -21.69 -15.37
CA ALA A 441 -1.43 -20.74 -15.14
C ALA A 441 -0.96 -20.09 -16.44
N GLY A 442 -0.42 -18.88 -16.33
CA GLY A 442 0.14 -18.17 -17.46
C GLY A 442 0.94 -16.95 -17.05
N TYR A 443 1.32 -16.16 -18.05
CA TYR A 443 2.20 -15.01 -17.89
C TYR A 443 1.47 -13.71 -18.19
N VAL A 444 1.71 -12.70 -17.36
CA VAL A 444 1.15 -11.36 -17.55
C VAL A 444 2.23 -10.31 -17.44
N GLN A 445 2.12 -9.25 -18.25
CA GLN A 445 2.91 -8.05 -18.06
C GLN A 445 2.13 -7.03 -17.25
N GLY A 446 2.83 -6.25 -16.45
CA GLY A 446 2.24 -5.15 -15.70
C GLY A 446 3.33 -4.27 -15.07
N PRO A 447 2.98 -3.08 -14.56
CA PRO A 447 3.90 -2.31 -13.74
C PRO A 447 4.31 -3.11 -12.49
N VAL A 448 5.58 -3.04 -12.06
CA VAL A 448 5.99 -3.53 -10.73
C VAL A 448 5.57 -2.49 -9.69
N GLU A 449 4.27 -2.44 -9.40
CA GLU A 449 3.63 -1.38 -8.60
C GLU A 449 4.23 -1.22 -7.21
N ASP A 450 4.74 -2.31 -6.64
CA ASP A 450 5.37 -2.32 -5.33
C ASP A 450 6.65 -1.48 -5.24
N LEU A 451 7.26 -1.13 -6.38
CA LEU A 451 8.36 -0.15 -6.42
C LEU A 451 7.90 1.29 -6.18
N ALA A 452 6.60 1.58 -6.29
CA ALA A 452 6.02 2.87 -5.92
C ALA A 452 5.50 2.89 -4.47
N ASN A 453 5.59 1.78 -3.74
CA ASN A 453 4.96 1.59 -2.44
C ASN A 453 5.99 1.52 -1.31
N VAL A 454 5.69 2.19 -0.21
CA VAL A 454 6.43 2.08 1.06
C VAL A 454 5.47 1.66 2.16
N ASN A 455 5.80 0.57 2.86
CA ASN A 455 5.07 0.11 4.02
C ASN A 455 5.38 1.00 5.23
N LEU A 456 4.36 1.59 5.84
CA LEU A 456 4.44 2.39 7.06
C LEU A 456 3.98 1.58 8.28
N ASN A 457 4.70 1.69 9.39
CA ASN A 457 4.39 0.97 10.63
C ASN A 457 4.80 1.77 11.87
N THR A 458 4.14 2.92 12.05
CA THR A 458 4.40 3.86 13.14
C THR A 458 3.42 3.66 14.30
N THR A 459 3.48 4.51 15.32
CA THR A 459 2.57 4.49 16.46
C THR A 459 2.07 5.89 16.82
N ILE A 460 0.93 6.00 17.48
CA ILE A 460 0.41 7.29 17.98
C ILE A 460 0.05 7.11 19.44
N SER A 461 0.60 7.97 20.29
CA SER A 461 0.26 8.08 21.69
C SER A 461 -0.70 9.25 21.89
N VAL A 462 -1.81 8.98 22.57
CA VAL A 462 -2.79 10.00 22.95
C VAL A 462 -3.01 9.98 24.45
N THR A 463 -2.87 11.15 25.07
CA THR A 463 -2.94 11.34 26.52
C THR A 463 -3.85 12.53 26.84
N ASP A 464 -3.37 13.56 27.54
CA ASP A 464 -4.17 14.70 27.99
C ASP A 464 -4.62 15.60 26.84
N THR A 465 -5.93 15.63 26.60
CA THR A 465 -6.55 16.44 25.55
C THR A 465 -6.97 17.82 26.02
N ALA A 466 -6.79 18.18 27.30
CA ALA A 466 -7.34 19.40 27.88
C ALA A 466 -6.83 20.70 27.22
N SER A 467 -5.64 20.65 26.62
CA SER A 467 -5.01 21.75 25.89
C SER A 467 -5.43 21.81 24.41
N TRP A 468 -6.08 20.78 23.88
CA TRP A 468 -6.31 20.68 22.45
C TRP A 468 -7.31 21.72 21.96
N PRO A 469 -7.02 22.45 20.87
CA PRO A 469 -7.87 23.53 20.38
C PRO A 469 -9.18 23.02 19.75
N THR A 470 -9.26 21.73 19.46
CA THR A 470 -10.40 21.06 18.80
C THR A 470 -11.43 20.52 19.79
N CYS A 471 -11.11 20.47 21.08
CA CYS A 471 -12.03 19.94 22.08
C CYS A 471 -13.28 20.79 22.22
N THR A 472 -14.43 20.16 22.03
CA THR A 472 -15.74 20.72 22.30
C THR A 472 -16.42 19.91 23.39
N SER A 473 -17.18 20.57 24.27
CA SER A 473 -17.95 19.89 25.31
C SER A 473 -19.39 20.36 25.29
N ASP A 474 -20.31 19.41 25.42
CA ASP A 474 -21.74 19.66 25.61
C ASP A 474 -22.14 19.73 27.10
N GLY A 475 -21.15 19.65 28.00
CA GLY A 475 -21.33 19.61 29.45
C GLY A 475 -21.51 18.20 30.04
N THR A 476 -21.54 17.17 29.19
CA THR A 476 -21.60 15.75 29.58
C THR A 476 -20.44 14.94 29.01
N GLU A 477 -20.04 15.21 27.78
CA GLU A 477 -18.91 14.59 27.11
C GLU A 477 -17.99 15.66 26.53
N THR A 478 -16.73 15.30 26.31
CA THR A 478 -15.75 16.11 25.60
C THR A 478 -15.34 15.33 24.37
N SER A 479 -15.56 15.91 23.19
CA SER A 479 -15.14 15.36 21.91
C SER A 479 -14.09 16.28 21.31
N CYS A 480 -12.95 15.70 20.96
CA CYS A 480 -11.81 16.38 20.38
C CYS A 480 -11.44 15.72 19.06
N THR A 481 -10.57 16.37 18.29
CA THR A 481 -9.97 15.76 17.11
C THR A 481 -8.48 16.06 17.05
N PHE A 482 -7.71 15.15 16.47
CA PHE A 482 -6.34 15.44 16.03
C PHE A 482 -6.19 14.99 14.57
N THR A 483 -5.09 15.41 13.96
CA THR A 483 -4.75 15.14 12.57
C THR A 483 -3.41 14.44 12.51
N MET A 484 -3.35 13.34 11.76
CA MET A 484 -2.11 12.75 11.27
C MET A 484 -1.91 13.24 9.84
N ARG A 485 -0.89 14.08 9.64
CA ARG A 485 -0.49 14.59 8.33
C ARG A 485 0.61 13.72 7.75
N VAL A 486 0.45 13.27 6.51
CA VAL A 486 1.48 12.53 5.76
C VAL A 486 1.85 13.33 4.52
N THR A 487 3.14 13.57 4.33
CA THR A 487 3.65 14.37 3.20
C THR A 487 4.77 13.61 2.50
N GLY A 488 4.67 13.44 1.18
CA GLY A 488 5.78 12.99 0.35
C GLY A 488 6.70 14.15 -0.01
N LEU A 489 8.01 14.00 0.18
CA LEU A 489 9.00 15.07 0.08
C LEU A 489 9.99 14.80 -1.06
N ASN A 490 10.31 15.82 -1.87
CA ASN A 490 11.39 15.75 -2.89
C ASN A 490 12.76 16.24 -2.37
N GLU A 491 12.74 17.02 -1.29
CA GLU A 491 13.89 17.46 -0.52
C GLU A 491 13.47 17.62 0.95
N LEU A 492 14.42 17.77 1.88
CA LEU A 492 14.09 18.14 3.26
C LEU A 492 13.54 19.57 3.23
N VAL A 493 12.22 19.73 3.40
CA VAL A 493 11.54 21.03 3.44
C VAL A 493 11.19 21.35 4.88
N ASP A 494 11.61 22.51 5.41
CA ASP A 494 11.32 22.89 6.81
C ASP A 494 9.80 22.92 7.10
N ASP A 495 8.99 23.34 6.14
CA ASP A 495 7.52 23.35 6.21
C ASP A 495 6.92 23.12 4.80
N PRO A 496 6.27 21.98 4.52
CA PRO A 496 5.67 21.72 3.23
C PRO A 496 4.51 22.71 2.97
N ALA A 497 4.81 23.78 2.26
CA ALA A 497 3.83 24.79 1.90
C ALA A 497 2.88 24.24 0.84
N ILE A 498 1.57 24.29 1.14
CA ILE A 498 0.52 24.05 0.14
C ILE A 498 0.68 25.07 -0.98
N PRO A 499 0.91 24.65 -2.24
CA PRO A 499 0.94 25.57 -3.36
C PRO A 499 -0.37 26.36 -3.38
N ALA A 500 -0.29 27.68 -3.31
CA ALA A 500 -1.48 28.52 -3.39
C ALA A 500 -2.20 28.19 -4.71
N THR A 501 -3.45 27.73 -4.62
CA THR A 501 -4.30 27.55 -5.80
C THR A 501 -4.22 28.83 -6.63
N PRO A 502 -3.87 28.80 -7.94
CA PRO A 502 -3.70 30.02 -8.71
C PRO A 502 -4.96 30.87 -8.61
N ALA A 503 -4.85 32.00 -7.93
CA ALA A 503 -5.95 32.95 -7.86
C ALA A 503 -6.29 33.35 -9.30
N THR A 504 -7.53 33.02 -9.72
CA THR A 504 -8.05 33.50 -11.00
C THR A 504 -7.83 35.01 -11.04
N PRO A 505 -7.09 35.58 -12.02
CA PRO A 505 -6.73 36.98 -11.98
C PRO A 505 -8.00 37.82 -11.89
N ALA A 506 -8.06 38.67 -10.86
CA ALA A 506 -9.19 39.53 -10.59
C ALA A 506 -9.68 40.19 -11.88
N SER A 507 -10.94 39.93 -12.24
CA SER A 507 -11.53 40.47 -13.45
C SER A 507 -11.41 41.99 -13.45
N ARG A 508 -10.53 42.52 -14.31
CA ARG A 508 -10.56 43.94 -14.64
C ARG A 508 -11.82 44.16 -15.45
N SER A 509 -12.73 44.96 -14.92
CA SER A 509 -13.86 45.50 -15.66
C SER A 509 -13.36 46.33 -16.85
N SER A 510 -13.43 45.81 -18.07
CA SER A 510 -13.71 46.60 -19.29
C SER A 510 -13.94 45.75 -20.55
N SER A 511 -15.16 45.89 -21.07
CA SER A 511 -15.65 45.77 -22.46
C SER A 511 -15.11 44.71 -23.44
N SER A 512 -16.04 43.80 -23.78
CA SER A 512 -16.36 43.25 -25.11
C SER A 512 -15.27 42.56 -25.95
N GLY A 513 -15.36 41.23 -26.03
CA GLY A 513 -14.76 40.41 -27.08
C GLY A 513 -14.82 38.94 -26.70
N GLY A 514 -15.72 38.16 -27.32
CA GLY A 514 -15.97 36.76 -26.97
C GLY A 514 -14.78 35.85 -27.22
N GLY A 515 -14.47 35.01 -26.22
CA GLY A 515 -13.54 33.89 -26.30
C GLY A 515 -14.01 32.82 -25.32
N CYS A 516 -14.16 31.59 -25.80
CA CYS A 516 -14.65 30.45 -25.03
C CYS A 516 -13.67 30.07 -23.93
N THR A 517 -14.11 30.16 -22.67
CA THR A 517 -13.40 29.56 -21.52
C THR A 517 -13.89 28.13 -21.32
N VAL A 518 -12.96 27.19 -21.32
CA VAL A 518 -13.16 25.82 -20.82
C VAL A 518 -13.41 25.93 -19.31
N GLY A 519 -14.54 25.40 -18.84
CA GLY A 519 -14.92 25.45 -17.42
C GLY A 519 -14.03 24.54 -16.57
N GLY A 520 -13.63 25.04 -15.40
CA GLY A 520 -12.98 24.23 -14.38
C GLY A 520 -13.93 23.23 -13.70
N PRO A 521 -13.40 22.32 -12.86
CA PRO A 521 -14.17 21.28 -12.18
C PRO A 521 -15.28 21.89 -11.31
N GLY A 522 -16.51 21.37 -11.39
CA GLY A 522 -17.63 21.77 -10.53
C GLY A 522 -18.52 22.93 -11.02
N SER A 523 -18.36 23.44 -12.25
CA SER A 523 -19.30 24.44 -12.78
C SER A 523 -20.68 23.81 -13.13
N PRO A 524 -21.81 24.51 -12.86
CA PRO A 524 -23.14 23.98 -13.18
C PRO A 524 -23.26 23.74 -14.69
N PHE A 525 -23.73 22.55 -15.08
CA PHE A 525 -23.92 22.08 -16.45
C PHE A 525 -24.37 23.21 -17.39
N ASP A 526 -23.55 23.54 -18.39
CA ASP A 526 -23.95 24.43 -19.49
C ASP A 526 -24.93 23.67 -20.40
N PRO A 527 -26.23 24.03 -20.43
CA PRO A 527 -27.22 23.34 -21.27
C PRO A 527 -27.04 23.61 -22.76
N VAL A 528 -26.16 24.54 -23.15
CA VAL A 528 -25.92 24.91 -24.56
C VAL A 528 -25.06 23.87 -25.27
N LEU A 529 -24.11 23.24 -24.58
CA LEU A 529 -23.20 22.25 -25.18
C LEU A 529 -23.92 20.94 -25.57
N PRO A 530 -24.74 20.31 -24.71
CA PRO A 530 -25.56 19.17 -25.09
C PRO A 530 -26.56 19.52 -26.21
N GLY A 531 -27.09 20.75 -26.19
CA GLY A 531 -27.97 21.27 -27.25
C GLY A 531 -27.28 21.36 -28.61
N MET A 532 -26.01 21.80 -28.65
CA MET A 532 -25.23 21.86 -29.90
C MET A 532 -24.80 20.48 -30.40
N VAL A 533 -24.48 19.55 -29.51
CA VAL A 533 -24.18 18.14 -29.87
C VAL A 533 -25.40 17.44 -30.45
N LEU A 534 -26.60 17.65 -29.86
CA LEU A 534 -27.85 17.12 -30.41
C LEU A 534 -28.20 17.73 -31.78
N LEU A 535 -27.93 19.03 -31.99
CA LEU A 535 -28.11 19.67 -33.31
C LEU A 535 -27.10 19.15 -34.35
N ALA A 536 -25.86 18.85 -33.95
CA ALA A 536 -24.86 18.26 -34.83
C ALA A 536 -25.19 16.81 -35.22
N LEU A 537 -25.70 16.00 -34.27
CA LEU A 537 -26.16 14.63 -34.53
C LEU A 537 -27.43 14.60 -35.38
N ALA A 538 -28.36 15.53 -35.17
CA ALA A 538 -29.52 15.71 -36.06
C ALA A 538 -29.08 16.11 -37.49
N GLY A 539 -28.04 16.93 -37.63
CA GLY A 539 -27.43 17.29 -38.91
C GLY A 539 -26.75 16.12 -39.63
N LEU A 540 -26.07 15.23 -38.89
CA LEU A 540 -25.46 14.00 -39.42
C LEU A 540 -26.51 12.97 -39.85
N TRP A 541 -27.58 12.80 -39.08
CA TRP A 541 -28.69 11.91 -39.45
C TRP A 541 -29.47 12.42 -40.67
N ALA A 542 -29.65 13.74 -40.79
CA ALA A 542 -30.26 14.36 -41.97
C ALA A 542 -29.38 14.25 -43.24
N ARG A 543 -28.06 14.20 -43.11
CA ARG A 543 -27.14 13.93 -44.23
C ARG A 543 -27.16 12.46 -44.66
N LYS A 544 -27.24 11.52 -43.72
CA LYS A 544 -27.35 10.08 -44.01
C LYS A 544 -28.63 9.73 -44.80
N ARG A 545 -29.75 10.42 -44.54
CA ARG A 545 -31.01 10.21 -45.29
C ARG A 545 -31.09 10.89 -46.67
N ARG A 546 -30.15 11.76 -47.04
CA ARG A 546 -30.07 12.34 -48.40
C ARG A 546 -29.11 11.62 -49.34
N ALA A 547 -28.37 10.63 -48.84
CA ALA A 547 -27.50 9.79 -49.66
C ALA A 547 -28.23 8.59 -50.31
N ASP A 548 -29.44 8.26 -49.83
CA ASP A 548 -30.26 7.15 -50.33
C ASP A 548 -31.54 7.61 -51.06
N ALA A 549 -31.48 8.76 -51.76
CA ALA A 549 -32.55 9.26 -52.64
C ALA A 549 -32.01 9.73 -53.98
#